data_AF-A0A316G6J6-F1
#
_entry.id   AF-A0A316G6J6-F1
#
_cell.length_a   1.000
_cell.length_b   1.000
_cell.length_c   1.000
_cell.angle_alpha   90.00
_cell.angle_beta   90.00
_cell.angle_gamma   90.00
#
_symmetry.space_group_name_H-M   'P 1'
#
loop_
_entity.id
_entity.type
_entity.pdbx_description
1 polymer ?
#
loop_
_entity_poly.entity_id
_entity_poly.type
_entity_poly.pdbx_seq_one_letter_code
_entity_poly.pdbx_strand_id
1 'polypeptide(L)' 'MNKLLAFIAFATFAAFVLILAVEVPSPDLVAIIVLTLVLVAYDFVTANRGKRD' A
#
# COMPACT_ATOMS: atom_id res chain seq x y z
N MET A 1 9.70 -9.64 -10.30
CA MET A 1 10.17 -9.57 -8.89
C MET A 1 9.91 -10.89 -8.21
N ASN A 2 10.81 -11.36 -7.34
CA ASN A 2 10.54 -12.55 -6.53
C ASN A 2 9.34 -12.29 -5.64
N LYS A 3 8.34 -13.19 -5.66
CA LYS A 3 7.09 -13.07 -4.89
C LYS A 3 7.36 -12.88 -3.39
N LEU A 4 8.39 -13.55 -2.87
CA LEU A 4 8.85 -13.42 -1.48
C LEU A 4 9.33 -11.99 -1.18
N LEU A 5 10.15 -11.40 -2.06
CA LEU A 5 10.66 -10.04 -1.88
C LEU A 5 9.53 -9.00 -1.98
N ALA A 6 8.58 -9.19 -2.89
CA ALA A 6 7.40 -8.32 -3.00
C ALA A 6 6.54 -8.37 -1.73
N PHE A 7 6.33 -9.57 -1.16
CA PHE A 7 5.60 -9.73 0.10
C PHE A 7 6.29 -9.02 1.27
N ILE A 8 7.61 -9.19 1.42
CA ILE A 8 8.38 -8.51 2.47
C ILE A 8 8.31 -6.99 2.30
N ALA A 9 8.49 -6.47 1.09
CA ALA A 9 8.41 -5.04 0.82
C ALA A 9 7.02 -4.48 1.18
N PHE A 10 5.95 -5.17 0.80
CA PHE A 10 4.58 -4.79 1.14
C PHE A 10 4.34 -4.81 2.65
N ALA A 11 4.76 -5.87 3.34
CA ALA A 11 4.59 -6.00 4.78
C ALA A 11 5.32 -4.88 5.55
N THR A 12 6.56 -4.58 5.18
CA THR A 12 7.34 -3.47 5.77
C THR A 12 6.67 -2.12 5.52
N PHE A 13 6.20 -1.86 4.29
CA PHE A 13 5.49 -0.63 3.95
C PHE A 13 4.19 -0.48 4.74
N ALA A 14 3.39 -1.55 4.83
CA ALA A 14 2.14 -1.56 5.58
C ALA A 14 2.36 -1.33 7.08
N ALA A 15 3.37 -1.95 7.68
CA ALA A 15 3.73 -1.73 9.08
C ALA A 15 4.14 -0.27 9.34
N PHE A 16 4.94 0.32 8.44
CA PHE A 16 5.35 1.72 8.54
C PHE A 16 4.15 2.68 8.48
N VAL A 17 3.25 2.48 7.52
CA VAL A 17 2.03 3.30 7.37
C VAL A 17 1.12 3.16 8.58
N LEU A 18 1.00 1.94 9.14
CA LEU A 18 0.20 1.69 10.34
C LEU A 18 0.77 2.45 11.55
N ILE A 19 2.09 2.43 11.74
CA ILE A 19 2.75 3.17 12.83
C ILE A 19 2.48 4.66 12.68
N LEU A 20 2.64 5.22 11.47
CA LEU A 20 2.36 6.64 11.22
C LEU A 20 0.91 7.02 11.54
N ALA A 21 -0.05 6.17 11.16
CA ALA A 21 -1.47 6.42 11.41
C ALA A 21 -1.82 6.43 12.91
N VAL A 22 -1.09 5.67 13.74
CA VAL A 22 -1.35 5.55 15.18
C VAL A 22 -0.57 6.56 16.00
N GLU A 23 0.72 6.73 15.72
CA GLU A 23 1.63 7.54 16.53
C GLU A 23 1.58 9.03 16.15
N VAL A 24 1.27 9.33 14.89
CA VAL A 24 1.19 10.72 14.37
C VAL A 24 -0.16 10.96 13.71
N PRO A 25 -1.29 10.88 14.45
CA PRO A 25 -2.62 11.02 13.86
C PRO A 25 -2.91 12.50 13.55
N SER A 26 -2.44 12.97 12.39
CA SER A 26 -2.82 14.27 11.84
C SER A 26 -3.80 14.09 10.67
N PRO A 27 -4.85 14.94 10.54
CA PRO A 27 -5.89 14.76 9.52
C PRO A 27 -5.37 14.74 8.08
N ASP A 28 -4.35 15.55 7.80
CA ASP A 28 -3.66 15.63 6.52
C ASP A 28 -2.88 14.35 6.21
N LEU A 29 -2.18 13.78 7.19
CA LEU A 29 -1.44 12.53 7.02
C LEU A 29 -2.39 11.35 6.79
N VAL A 30 -3.48 11.27 7.56
CA VAL A 30 -4.49 10.22 7.40
C VAL A 30 -5.11 10.30 5.99
N ALA A 31 -5.40 11.50 5.48
CA ALA A 31 -5.92 11.67 4.13
C ALA A 31 -4.94 11.14 3.06
N ILE A 32 -3.64 11.42 3.20
CA ILE A 32 -2.60 10.90 2.29
C ILE A 32 -2.46 9.38 2.40
N ILE A 33 -2.51 8.83 3.62
CA ILE A 33 -2.47 7.38 3.85
C ILE A 33 -3.63 6.68 3.14
N VAL A 34 -4.86 7.19 3.30
CA VAL A 34 -6.05 6.65 2.63
C VAL A 34 -5.90 6.71 1.12
N LEU A 35 -5.47 7.85 0.57
CA LEU A 35 -5.24 8.00 -0.87
C LEU A 35 -4.20 6.99 -1.37
N THR A 36 -3.11 6.82 -0.63
CA THR A 36 -2.04 5.87 -0.99
C THR A 36 -2.56 4.43 -0.99
N LEU A 37 -3.35 4.03 0.00
CA LEU A 37 -3.96 2.70 0.05
C LEU A 37 -4.94 2.46 -1.10
N VAL A 38 -5.73 3.48 -1.49
CA VAL A 38 -6.62 3.41 -2.66
C VAL A 38 -5.83 3.21 -3.94
N LEU A 39 -4.73 3.95 -4.13
CA LEU A 39 -3.87 3.82 -5.31
C LEU A 39 -3.18 2.45 -5.36
N VAL A 40 -2.70 1.94 -4.23
CA VAL A 40 -2.13 0.58 -4.15
C VAL A 40 -3.18 -0.48 -4.48
N ALA A 41 -4.41 -0.34 -3.97
CA ALA A 41 -5.50 -1.25 -4.31
C ALA A 41 -5.88 -1.18 -5.79
N TYR A 42 -5.90 0.03 -6.37
CA TYR A 42 -6.17 0.23 -7.79
C TYR A 42 -5.07 -0.39 -8.67
N ASP A 43 -3.81 -0.19 -8.32
CA ASP A 43 -2.66 -0.79 -9.02
C ASP A 43 -2.73 -2.33 -8.93
N PHE A 44 -3.02 -2.87 -7.76
CA PHE A 44 -3.17 -4.32 -7.59
C PHE A 44 -4.30 -4.91 -8.44
N VAL A 45 -5.48 -4.27 -8.48
CA VAL A 45 -6.62 -4.70 -9.30
C VAL A 45 -6.30 -4.57 -10.79
N THR A 46 -5.63 -3.51 -11.20
CA THR A 46 -5.29 -3.24 -12.61
C THR A 46 -4.17 -4.15 -13.09
N ALA A 47 -3.12 -4.36 -12.30
CA ALA A 47 -2.03 -5.28 -12.58
C ALA A 47 -2.51 -6.74 -12.74
N ASN A 48 -3.52 -7.15 -11.95
CA ASN A 48 -4.14 -8.47 -12.11
C ASN A 48 -5.10 -8.57 -13.31
N ARG A 49 -5.61 -7.46 -13.83
CA ARG A 49 -6.47 -7.41 -15.04
C ARG A 49 -5.67 -7.39 -16.35
N GLY A 50 -4.38 -7.09 -16.30
CA GLY A 50 -3.49 -6.99 -17.46
C GLY A 50 -2.90 -8.31 -17.99
N LYS A 51 -3.24 -9.46 -17.42
CA LYS A 51 -2.93 -10.78 -18.00
C LYS A 51 -4.11 -11.30 -18.81
N ARG A 52 -4.37 -10.67 -19.96
CA ARG A 52 -5.00 -11.33 -21.11
C ARG A 52 -3.89 -11.54 -22.12
N ASP A 53 -3.37 -12.77 -22.12
CA ASP A 53 -2.39 -13.39 -23.04
C ASP A 53 -1.17 -12.56 -23.46
#